data_AF-A0A0F9AVG4-F1
#
_entry.id   AF-A0A0F9AVG4-F1
#
_cell.length_a   1.000
_cell.length_b   1.000
_cell.length_c   1.000
_cell.angle_alpha   90.00
_cell.angle_beta   90.00
_cell.angle_gamma   90.00
#
_symmetry.space_group_name_H-M   'P 1'
#
loop_
_entity.id
_entity.type
_entity.pdbx_description
1 polymer ?
#
loop_
_entity_poly.entity_id
_entity_poly.type
_entity_poly.pdbx_seq_one_letter_code
_entity_poly.pdbx_strand_id
1 'polypeptide(L)' 'PMVEKAAHSLKSSSRNVGAKALGQLLENLELRAKKNTLENMDVVFSAIGTEYQIVASKLQL' A
#
# COMPACT_ATOMS: atom_id res chain seq x y z
N PRO A 1 15.22 0.38 0.46
CA PRO A 1 15.01 0.33 -1.00
C PRO A 1 13.94 1.32 -1.49
N MET A 2 13.84 1.64 -2.79
CA MET A 2 12.84 2.59 -3.32
C MET A 2 11.40 2.17 -2.99
N VAL A 3 11.08 0.88 -3.17
CA VAL A 3 9.75 0.30 -2.88
C VAL A 3 9.40 0.41 -1.39
N GLU A 4 10.34 0.12 -0.51
CA GLU A 4 10.16 0.25 0.94
C GLU A 4 9.79 1.69 1.33
N LYS A 5 10.54 2.68 0.83
CA LYS A 5 10.28 4.10 1.13
C LYS A 5 8.92 4.54 0.61
N ALA A 6 8.56 4.16 -0.61
CA ALA A 6 7.25 4.46 -1.19
C ALA A 6 6.11 3.84 -0.36
N ALA A 7 6.23 2.56 -0.01
CA ALA A 7 5.26 1.84 0.82
C ALA A 7 5.10 2.51 2.20
N HIS A 8 6.22 2.92 2.82
CA HIS A 8 6.21 3.61 4.09
C HIS A 8 5.47 4.95 4.04
N SER A 9 5.79 5.80 3.07
CA SER A 9 5.14 7.11 2.89
C SER A 9 3.64 6.95 2.64
N LEU A 10 3.25 6.07 1.72
CA LEU A 10 1.85 5.83 1.40
C LEU A 10 1.08 5.22 2.58
N LYS A 11 1.73 4.35 3.37
CA LYS A 11 1.12 3.78 4.60
C LYS A 11 0.78 4.88 5.60
N SER A 12 1.69 5.82 5.81
CA SER A 12 1.46 6.96 6.71
C SER A 12 0.29 7.82 6.20
N SER A 13 0.28 8.17 4.91
CA SER A 13 -0.84 8.90 4.30
C SER A 13 -2.17 8.16 4.45
N SER A 14 -2.19 6.85 4.23
CA SER A 14 -3.40 6.03 4.35
C SER A 14 -3.96 6.03 5.77
N ARG A 15 -3.09 6.00 6.80
CA ARG A 15 -3.49 6.11 8.20
C ARG A 15 -4.11 7.46 8.52
N ASN A 16 -3.57 8.55 7.96
CA ASN A 16 -4.07 9.91 8.19
C ASN A 16 -5.50 10.14 7.66
N VAL A 17 -5.86 9.47 6.55
CA VAL A 17 -7.21 9.58 5.95
C VAL A 17 -8.15 8.45 6.39
N GLY A 18 -7.74 7.62 7.34
CA GLY A 18 -8.57 6.50 7.83
C GLY A 18 -8.69 5.31 6.87
N ALA A 19 -7.89 5.26 5.80
CA ALA A 19 -7.84 4.15 4.84
C ALA A 19 -7.11 2.92 5.42
N LYS A 20 -7.73 2.26 6.40
CA LYS A 20 -7.13 1.17 7.19
C LYS A 20 -6.65 -0.01 6.35
N ALA A 21 -7.47 -0.48 5.41
CA ALA A 21 -7.14 -1.62 4.56
C ALA A 21 -5.98 -1.30 3.61
N LEU A 22 -5.98 -0.11 2.99
CA LEU A 22 -4.87 0.37 2.17
C LEU A 22 -3.57 0.45 2.99
N GLY A 23 -3.66 0.98 4.22
CA GLY A 23 -2.53 1.04 5.15
C GLY A 23 -1.94 -0.34 5.48
N GLN A 24 -2.78 -1.37 5.66
CA GLN A 24 -2.33 -2.74 5.92
C GLN A 24 -1.63 -3.37 4.72
N LEU A 25 -2.15 -3.15 3.51
CA LEU A 25 -1.52 -3.63 2.28
C LEU A 25 -0.14 -3.00 2.06
N LEU A 26 -0.03 -1.70 2.32
CA LEU A 26 1.24 -0.97 2.20
C LEU A 26 2.24 -1.36 3.30
N GLU A 27 1.77 -1.68 4.51
CA GLU A 27 2.60 -2.26 5.56
C GLU A 27 3.15 -3.63 5.16
N ASN A 28 2.34 -4.48 4.52
CA ASN A 28 2.79 -5.76 3.99
C ASN A 28 3.86 -5.58 2.90
N LEU A 29 3.67 -4.64 1.98
CA LEU A 29 4.64 -4.29 0.93
C LEU A 29 5.95 -3.78 1.53
N GLU A 30 5.90 -2.88 2.52
CA GLU A 30 7.08 -2.35 3.21
C GLU A 30 7.89 -3.48 3.88
N LEU A 31 7.22 -4.40 4.58
CA LEU A 31 7.88 -5.53 5.26
C LEU A 31 8.53 -6.49 4.27
N ARG A 32 7.87 -6.78 3.15
CA ARG A 32 8.42 -7.60 2.07
C ARG A 32 9.63 -6.95 1.41
N ALA A 33 9.55 -5.64 1.14
CA ALA A 33 10.66 -4.87 0.58
C ALA A 33 11.87 -4.82 1.54
N LYS A 34 11.65 -4.72 2.85
CA LYS A 34 12.72 -4.80 3.87
C LYS A 34 13.41 -6.16 3.88
N LYS A 35 12.66 -7.23 3.61
CA LYS A 35 13.16 -8.61 3.57
C LYS A 35 13.75 -9.00 2.21
N ASN A 36 13.73 -8.10 1.22
CA ASN A 36 14.06 -8.39 -0.18
C ASN A 36 13.22 -9.53 -0.80
N THR A 37 12.01 -9.76 -0.29
CA THR A 37 11.07 -10.78 -0.78
C THR A 37 9.99 -10.13 -1.65
N LEU A 38 10.37 -9.72 -2.85
CA LEU A 38 9.47 -9.05 -3.82
C LEU A 38 9.08 -9.98 -4.98
N GLU A 39 9.17 -11.31 -4.80
CA GLU A 39 8.67 -12.25 -5.79
C GLU A 39 7.14 -12.34 -5.79
N ASN A 40 6.54 -12.58 -6.97
CA ASN A 40 5.10 -12.82 -7.15
C ASN A 40 4.20 -11.71 -6.56
N MET A 41 4.61 -10.46 -6.74
CA MET A 41 3.94 -9.29 -6.15
C MET A 41 2.71 -8.82 -6.93
N ASP A 42 2.38 -9.44 -8.06
CA ASP A 42 1.26 -9.04 -8.92
C ASP A 42 -0.06 -8.97 -8.13
N VAL A 43 -0.32 -9.99 -7.29
CA VAL A 43 -1.50 -10.04 -6.43
C VAL A 43 -1.51 -8.90 -5.42
N VAL A 44 -0.35 -8.60 -4.83
CA VAL A 44 -0.21 -7.54 -3.81
C VAL A 44 -0.42 -6.16 -4.44
N PHE A 45 0.20 -5.89 -5.60
CA PHE A 45 0.02 -4.63 -6.30
C PHE A 45 -1.41 -4.47 -6.83
N SER A 46 -2.03 -5.54 -7.34
CA SER A 46 -3.44 -5.52 -7.75
C SER A 46 -4.37 -5.20 -6.57
N ALA A 47 -4.11 -5.77 -5.39
CA ALA A 47 -4.88 -5.47 -4.18
C ALA A 47 -4.71 -4.01 -3.75
N ILE A 48 -3.48 -3.49 -3.76
CA ILE A 48 -3.19 -2.07 -3.45
C ILE A 48 -3.92 -1.14 -4.42
N GLY A 49 -3.86 -1.43 -5.73
CA GLY A 49 -4.54 -0.65 -6.75
C GLY A 49 -6.05 -0.65 -6.57
N THR A 50 -6.64 -1.82 -6.31
CA THR A 50 -8.09 -1.96 -6.06
C THR A 50 -8.52 -1.15 -4.84
N GLU A 51 -7.82 -1.30 -3.73
CA GLU A 51 -8.17 -0.59 -2.49
C GLU A 51 -7.96 0.92 -2.62
N TYR A 52 -6.91 1.36 -3.33
CA TYR A 52 -6.72 2.77 -3.63
C TYR A 52 -7.90 3.36 -4.41
N GLN A 53 -8.40 2.66 -5.43
CA GLN A 53 -9.56 3.11 -6.20
C GLN A 53 -10.82 3.24 -5.32
N ILE A 54 -11.04 2.30 -4.40
CA ILE A 54 -12.15 2.35 -3.44
C ILE A 54 -12.02 3.57 -2.51
N VAL A 55 -10.80 3.86 -2.03
CA VAL A 55 -10.54 5.02 -1.17
C VAL A 55 -10.75 6.31 -1.96
N ALA A 56 -10.18 6.41 -3.17
CA ALA A 56 -10.31 7.58 -4.04
C ALA A 56 -11.78 7.87 -4.36
N SER A 57 -12.57 6.84 -4.71
CA SER A 57 -14.00 7.01 -5.01
C SER A 57 -14.81 7.51 -3.81
N LYS A 58 -14.44 7.08 -2.59
CA LYS A 58 -15.09 7.55 -1.35
C LYS A 58 -14.69 8.97 -0.98
N LEU A 59 -13.49 9.39 -1.36
CA LEU A 59 -12.97 10.75 -1.14
C LEU A 59 -13.31 11.71 -2.28
N GLN A 60 -13.96 11.23 -3.35
CA GLN A 60 -14.25 11.99 -4.56
C GLN A 60 -12.98 12.58 -5.23
N LEU A 61 -11.88 11.82 -5.15
CA LEU A 61 -10.60 12.13 -5.80
C LEU A 61 -10.52 11.54 -7.21
#